data_AF-A0A841TWF3-F1
#
_entry.id   AF-A0A841TWF3-F1
#
_cell.length_a   1.000
_cell.length_b   1.000
_cell.length_c   1.000
_cell.angle_alpha   90.00
_cell.angle_beta   90.00
_cell.angle_gamma   90.00
#
_symmetry.space_group_name_H-M   'P 1'
#
loop_
_entity.id
_entity.type
_entity.pdbx_description
1 polymer ?
#
loop_
_entity_poly.entity_id
_entity_poly.type
_entity_poly.pdbx_seq_one_letter_code
_entity_poly.pdbx_strand_id
1 'polypeptide(L)'
;MSFRWISAGSDKAAAAMVVARICFKGADKEAAIRETLYNGHLCHFPQDIPEREMIRFRMMVEEGLSKTIERRKSIETHSTVARRSEQLQGDQKLHA
;
A
#
# COMPACT_ATOMS: atom_id res chain seq x y z
N MET A 1 4.17 25.04 -19.76
CA MET A 1 5.13 24.51 -18.76
C MET A 1 5.15 22.99 -18.90
N SER A 2 6.30 22.33 -18.70
CA SER A 2 6.40 20.86 -18.73
C SER A 2 6.20 20.28 -17.32
N PHE A 3 5.44 19.19 -17.24
CA PHE A 3 5.26 18.43 -16.00
C PHE A 3 6.59 17.90 -15.47
N ARG A 4 6.78 17.97 -14.14
CA ARG A 4 7.89 17.30 -13.45
C ARG A 4 7.49 16.88 -12.03
N TRP A 5 7.93 15.69 -11.64
CA TRP A 5 8.01 15.28 -10.24
C TRP A 5 9.05 16.14 -9.51
N ILE A 6 8.85 16.37 -8.21
CA ILE A 6 9.80 17.17 -7.41
C ILE A 6 11.10 16.40 -7.17
N SER A 7 11.05 15.07 -7.06
CA SER A 7 12.21 14.19 -7.06
C SER A 7 11.81 12.75 -7.43
N ALA A 8 12.79 11.90 -7.75
CA ALA A 8 12.58 10.45 -7.94
C ALA A 8 12.24 9.70 -6.64
N GLY A 9 12.30 10.36 -5.48
CA GLY A 9 11.77 9.82 -4.21
C GLY A 9 10.31 10.23 -3.98
N SER A 10 9.87 11.34 -4.58
CA SER A 10 8.55 11.91 -4.38
C SER A 10 7.44 11.06 -5.00
N ASP A 11 7.71 10.39 -6.12
CA ASP A 11 6.74 9.49 -6.77
C ASP A 11 6.51 8.20 -5.95
N LYS A 12 7.56 7.62 -5.37
CA LYS A 12 7.48 6.48 -4.44
C LYS A 12 6.76 6.85 -3.15
N ALA A 13 7.08 8.01 -2.57
CA ALA A 13 6.39 8.52 -1.38
C ALA A 13 4.90 8.77 -1.64
N ALA A 14 4.57 9.33 -2.80
CA ALA A 14 3.18 9.51 -3.24
C ALA A 14 2.45 8.15 -3.33
N ALA A 15 3.05 7.16 -4.00
CA ALA A 15 2.44 5.84 -4.15
C ALA A 15 2.20 5.17 -2.78
N ALA A 16 3.17 5.26 -1.87
CA ALA A 16 3.04 4.73 -0.52
C ALA A 16 1.91 5.42 0.28
N MET A 17 1.76 6.73 0.16
CA MET A 17 0.65 7.47 0.78
C MET A 17 -0.71 7.02 0.24
N VAL A 18 -0.82 6.83 -1.08
CA VAL A 18 -2.06 6.33 -1.70
C VAL A 18 -2.41 4.94 -1.15
N VAL A 19 -1.44 4.01 -1.14
CA VAL A 19 -1.61 2.67 -0.59
C VAL A 19 -2.08 2.72 0.87
N ALA A 20 -1.46 3.57 1.69
CA ALA A 20 -1.85 3.72 3.09
C ALA A 20 -3.30 4.24 3.22
N ARG A 21 -3.70 5.24 2.42
CA ARG A 21 -5.10 5.75 2.44
C ARG A 21 -6.10 4.65 2.08
N ILE A 22 -5.82 3.86 1.05
CA ILE A 22 -6.69 2.74 0.64
C ILE A 22 -6.75 1.69 1.76
N CYS A 23 -5.60 1.21 2.24
CA CYS A 23 -5.53 0.09 3.17
C CYS A 23 -5.97 0.40 4.61
N PHE A 24 -5.87 1.65 5.07
CA PHE A 24 -6.16 2.04 6.46
C PHE A 24 -7.37 2.94 6.61
N LYS A 25 -7.72 3.73 5.58
CA LYS A 25 -8.91 4.60 5.62
C LYS A 25 -10.06 4.09 4.75
N GLY A 26 -9.88 2.99 4.02
CA GLY A 26 -10.90 2.44 3.13
C GLY A 26 -11.23 3.38 1.96
N ALA A 27 -10.29 4.26 1.59
CA ALA A 27 -10.51 5.21 0.52
C ALA A 27 -10.60 4.49 -0.83
N ASP A 28 -11.47 5.00 -1.71
CA ASP A 28 -11.46 4.62 -3.12
C ASP A 28 -10.10 4.95 -3.75
N LYS A 29 -9.65 4.09 -4.66
CA LYS A 29 -8.34 4.21 -5.30
C LYS A 29 -8.20 5.52 -6.06
N GLU A 30 -9.19 5.90 -6.85
CA GLU A 30 -9.15 7.13 -7.66
C GLU A 30 -9.19 8.37 -6.77
N ALA A 31 -10.02 8.35 -5.73
CA ALA A 31 -10.07 9.42 -4.75
C ALA A 31 -8.73 9.60 -4.03
N ALA A 32 -8.12 8.51 -3.54
CA ALA A 32 -6.84 8.54 -2.82
C ALA A 32 -5.69 9.03 -3.70
N ILE A 33 -5.67 8.63 -4.98
CA ILE A 33 -4.71 9.13 -5.97
C ILE A 33 -4.87 10.63 -6.17
N ARG A 34 -6.08 11.10 -6.48
CA ARG A 34 -6.34 12.54 -6.67
C ARG A 34 -5.94 13.34 -5.44
N GLU A 35 -6.42 12.95 -4.26
CA GLU A 35 -6.11 13.65 -3.02
C GLU A 35 -4.61 13.69 -2.73
N THR A 36 -3.87 12.64 -3.03
CA THR A 36 -2.41 12.62 -2.80
C THR A 36 -1.68 13.55 -3.76
N LEU A 37 -2.12 13.60 -5.02
CA LEU A 37 -1.54 14.51 -6.01
C LEU A 37 -1.92 15.98 -5.73
N TYR A 38 -3.12 16.26 -5.24
CA TYR A 38 -3.57 17.61 -4.89
C TYR A 38 -3.01 18.13 -3.56
N ASN A 39 -2.92 17.27 -2.53
CA ASN A 39 -2.42 17.67 -1.20
C ASN A 39 -0.91 17.53 -1.07
N GLY A 40 -0.29 16.66 -1.86
CA GLY A 40 1.14 16.46 -1.84
C GLY A 40 1.80 17.55 -2.67
N HIS A 41 2.71 18.31 -2.05
CA HIS A 41 3.79 18.99 -2.76
C HIS A 41 4.73 17.96 -3.41
N LEU A 42 4.21 17.04 -4.21
CA LEU A 42 4.92 15.92 -4.84
C LEU A 42 5.03 16.13 -6.36
N CYS A 43 4.15 16.98 -6.91
CA CYS A 43 4.24 17.51 -8.27
C CYS A 43 3.87 19.00 -8.29
N HIS A 44 4.39 19.74 -9.27
CA HIS A 44 4.13 21.18 -9.40
C HIS A 44 2.74 21.49 -9.99
N PHE A 45 2.24 20.62 -10.88
CA PHE A 45 0.98 20.80 -11.60
C PHE A 45 0.31 19.42 -11.81
N PRO A 46 -0.50 18.93 -10.84
CA PRO A 46 -1.16 17.62 -10.91
C PRO A 46 -2.02 17.43 -12.18
N GLN A 47 -2.67 18.50 -12.64
CA GLN A 47 -3.50 18.50 -13.83
C GLN A 47 -2.70 18.33 -15.13
N ASP A 48 -1.39 18.60 -15.10
CA ASP A 48 -0.52 18.53 -16.28
C ASP A 48 0.25 17.20 -16.36
N ILE A 49 -0.01 16.24 -15.45
CA ILE A 49 0.62 14.92 -15.48
C ILE A 49 0.29 14.24 -16.82
N PRO A 50 1.30 13.91 -17.66
CA PRO A 50 1.07 13.18 -18.89
C PRO A 50 0.43 11.83 -18.60
N GLU A 51 -0.49 11.38 -19.45
CA GLU A 51 -1.20 10.12 -19.27
C GLU A 51 -0.26 8.93 -19.04
N ARG A 52 0.87 8.89 -19.76
CA ARG A 52 1.92 7.87 -19.57
C ARG A 52 2.49 7.86 -18.14
N GLU A 53 2.75 9.03 -17.56
CA GLU A 53 3.25 9.14 -16.19
C GLU A 53 2.16 8.78 -15.18
N MET A 54 0.91 9.13 -15.47
CA MET A 54 -0.22 8.74 -14.65
C MET A 54 -0.43 7.22 -14.63
N ILE A 55 -0.29 6.56 -15.79
CA ILE A 55 -0.33 5.09 -15.91
C ILE A 55 0.81 4.47 -15.09
N ARG A 56 2.05 4.97 -15.24
CA ARG A 56 3.20 4.52 -14.44
C ARG A 56 2.92 4.65 -12.94
N PHE A 57 2.35 5.78 -12.52
CA PHE A 57 2.00 6.03 -11.12
C PHE A 57 0.94 5.05 -10.60
N ARG A 58 -0.12 4.81 -11.38
CA ARG A 58 -1.15 3.82 -11.05
C ARG A 58 -0.57 2.42 -10.88
N MET A 59 0.34 2.01 -11.77
CA MET A 59 1.01 0.71 -11.67
C MET A 59 1.80 0.57 -10.36
N MET A 60 2.52 1.63 -9.94
CA MET A 60 3.24 1.61 -8.66
C MET A 60 2.30 1.46 -7.45
N VAL A 61 1.13 2.11 -7.49
CA VAL A 61 0.10 1.97 -6.46
C VAL A 61 -0.44 0.54 -6.41
N GLU A 62 -0.77 -0.06 -7.56
CA GLU A 62 -1.26 -1.45 -7.65
C GLU A 62 -0.23 -2.46 -7.15
N GLU A 63 1.05 -2.27 -7.49
CA GLU A 63 2.14 -3.10 -7.00
C GLU A 63 2.26 -3.00 -5.47
N GLY A 64 2.19 -1.78 -4.92
CA GLY A 64 2.22 -1.54 -3.48
C GLY A 64 1.02 -2.14 -2.74
N LEU A 65 -0.18 -2.07 -3.31
CA LEU A 65 -1.38 -2.71 -2.79
C LEU A 65 -1.23 -4.23 -2.75
N SER A 66 -0.79 -4.83 -3.86
CA SER A 66 -0.61 -6.27 -3.99
C SER A 66 0.35 -6.81 -2.92
N LYS A 67 1.51 -6.16 -2.77
CA LYS A 67 2.50 -6.50 -1.71
C LYS A 67 1.94 -6.35 -0.31
N THR A 68 1.12 -5.33 -0.07
CA THR A 68 0.50 -5.09 1.24
C THR A 68 -0.52 -6.19 1.57
N ILE A 69 -1.31 -6.61 0.58
CA ILE A 69 -2.29 -7.70 0.73
C ILE A 69 -1.59 -9.04 0.98
N GLU A 70 -0.55 -9.36 0.21
CA GLU A 70 0.26 -10.57 0.41
C GLU A 70 0.88 -10.63 1.81
N ARG A 71 1.42 -9.50 2.27
CA ARG A 71 2.01 -9.40 3.62
C ARG A 71 0.95 -9.62 4.71
N ARG A 72 -0.28 -9.11 4.54
CA ARG A 72 -1.38 -9.37 5.49
C ARG A 72 -1.73 -10.86 5.54
N LYS A 73 -1.90 -11.52 4.39
CA LYS A 73 -2.19 -12.96 4.31
C LYS A 73 -1.10 -13.81 4.98
N SER A 74 0.17 -13.46 4.76
CA SER A 74 1.31 -14.13 5.39
C SER A 74 1.25 -14.01 6.92
N ILE A 75 0.98 -12.81 7.45
CA ILE A 75 0.85 -12.58 8.90
C ILE A 75 -0.30 -13.39 9.51
N GLU A 76 -1.47 -13.41 8.87
CA GLU A 76 -2.63 -14.19 9.32
C GLU A 76 -2.33 -15.70 9.33
N THR A 77 -1.62 -16.19 8.32
CA THR A 77 -1.20 -17.59 8.23
C THR A 77 -0.24 -17.94 9.37
N HIS A 78 0.79 -17.12 9.60
CA HIS A 78 1.75 -17.35 10.69
C HIS A 78 1.10 -17.26 12.07
N SER A 79 0.17 -16.33 12.28
CA SER A 79 -0.59 -16.21 13.54
C SER A 79 -1.45 -17.45 13.81
N THR A 80 -2.09 -17.98 12.76
CA THR A 80 -2.92 -19.20 12.87
C THR A 80 -2.07 -20.43 13.18
N VAL A 81 -0.89 -20.55 12.55
CA VAL A 81 0.07 -21.63 12.84
C VAL A 81 0.57 -21.54 14.28
N ALA A 82 0.96 -20.35 14.74
CA ALA A 82 1.44 -20.15 16.11
C ALA A 82 0.39 -20.55 17.15
N ARG A 83 -0.88 -20.13 16.98
CA ARG A 83 -1.98 -20.50 17.87
C ARG A 83 -2.23 -22.02 17.91
N ARG A 84 -2.14 -22.70 16.76
CA ARG A 84 -2.28 -24.17 16.71
C ARG A 84 -1.14 -24.89 17.42
N SER A 85 0.09 -24.38 17.31
CA SER A 85 1.25 -24.95 18.00
C SER A 85 1.15 -24.80 19.52
N GLU A 86 0.66 -23.66 20.03
CA GLU A 86 0.43 -23.44 21.46
C GLU A 86 -0.65 -24.38 22.02
N GLN A 87 -1.75 -24.58 21.28
CA GLN A 87 -2.83 -25.47 21.68
C GLN A 87 -2.39 -26.94 21.75
N LEU A 88 -1.62 -27.42 20.77
CA LEU A 88 -1.07 -28.78 20.75
C LEU A 88 -0.06 -29.03 21.89
N GLN A 89 0.73 -28.03 22.28
CA GLN A 89 1.63 -28.13 23.43
C GLN A 89 0.89 -28.10 24.78
N GLY A 90 -0.23 -27.37 24.87
CA GLY A 90 -1.11 -27.39 26.04
C GLY A 90 -1.77 -28.75 26.25
N ASP A 91 -2.31 -29.34 25.17
CA ASP A 91 -2.98 -30.64 25.22
C ASP A 91 -2.01 -31.79 25.54
N GLN A 92 -0.76 -31.75 25.06
CA GLN A 92 0.25 -32.74 25.42
C GLN A 92 0.67 -32.70 26.91
N LYS A 93 0.59 -31.54 27.56
CA LYS A 93 0.90 -31.41 29.00
C LYS A 93 -0.24 -31.86 29.91
N LEU A 94 -1.47 -31.93 29.41
CA LEU A 94 -2.64 -32.39 30.17
C LEU A 94 -2.82 -33.91 30.16
N HIS A 95 -2.14 -34.60 29.24
CA HIS A 95 -2.20 -36.05 29.05
C HIS A 95 -0.91 -36.80 29.46
N ALA A 96 0.07 -36.12 30.04
CA ALA A 96 1.29 -36.68 30.61
C ALA A 96 1.23 -36.66 32.14
#